data_AF-A0A5E4DC54-F1
#
_entry.id   AF-A0A5E4DC54-F1
#
_cell.length_a   1.000
_cell.length_b   1.000
_cell.length_c   1.000
_cell.angle_alpha   90.00
_cell.angle_beta   90.00
_cell.angle_gamma   90.00
#
_symmetry.space_group_name_H-M   'P 1'
#
loop_
_entity.id
_entity.type
_entity.pdbx_description
1 polymer ?
#
loop_
_entity_poly.entity_id
_entity_poly.type
_entity_poly.pdbx_seq_one_letter_code
_entity_poly.pdbx_strand_id
1 'polypeptide(L)' 'FFVLDVVINFRRLSEGDLFTQLKKIVKMASNEDERLPPIGLLTSDGRSEWAEARTVLVK' A
#
# COMPACT_ATOMS: atom_id res chain seq x y z
N PHE A 1 -3.23 0.16 0.25
CA PHE A 1 -1.76 -0.02 0.29
C PHE A 1 -1.18 1.00 1.25
N PHE A 2 -0.03 0.72 1.86
CA PHE A 2 0.62 1.60 2.83
C PHE A 2 2.10 1.76 2.51
N VAL A 3 2.65 2.94 2.78
CA VAL A 3 4.09 3.18 2.78
C VAL A 3 4.61 2.92 4.18
N LEU A 4 5.73 2.20 4.28
CA LEU A 4 6.45 1.97 5.54
C LEU A 4 7.90 2.40 5.36
N ASP A 5 8.24 3.58 5.89
CA ASP A 5 9.61 4.07 5.88
C ASP A 5 10.49 3.23 6.83
N VAL A 6 11.43 2.48 6.25
CA VAL A 6 12.32 1.59 7.01
C VAL A 6 13.68 2.23 7.33
N VAL A 7 13.98 3.38 6.72
CA VAL A 7 15.17 4.19 7.01
C VAL A 7 14.76 5.64 7.17
N ILE A 8 15.09 6.24 8.32
CA ILE A 8 14.81 7.64 8.63
C ILE A 8 16.08 8.25 9.21
N ASN A 9 16.52 9.40 8.70
CA ASN A 9 17.74 10.09 9.15
C ASN A 9 18.96 9.13 9.23
N PHE A 10 19.16 8.31 8.19
CA PHE A 10 20.21 7.30 8.06
C PHE A 10 20.17 6.16 9.11
N ARG A 11 19.09 6.03 9.88
CA ARG A 11 18.89 4.94 10.84
C ARG A 11 17.83 3.98 10.33
N ARG A 12 18.12 2.68 10.37
CA ARG A 12 17.14 1.62 10.09
C ARG A 12 16.22 1.45 11.29
N LEU A 13 14.95 1.22 11.04
CA LEU A 13 14.03 0.79 12.07
C LEU A 13 14.45 -0.57 12.65
N SER A 14 14.27 -0.74 13.96
CA SER A 14 14.43 -2.03 14.60
C SER A 14 13.26 -2.96 14.25
N GLU A 15 13.41 -4.27 14.50
CA GLU A 15 12.29 -5.21 14.34
C GLU A 15 11.09 -4.83 15.22
N GLY A 16 11.33 -4.31 16.42
CA GLY A 16 10.27 -3.83 17.32
C GLY A 16 9.52 -2.62 16.76
N ASP A 17 10.23 -1.70 16.10
CA ASP A 17 9.61 -0.56 15.42
C ASP A 17 8.80 -1.02 14.21
N LEU A 18 9.36 -1.92 13.39
CA LEU A 18 8.64 -2.51 12.25
C LEU A 18 7.36 -3.20 12.71
N PHE A 19 7.43 -4.02 13.75
CA PHE A 19 6.27 -4.69 14.33
C PHE A 19 5.21 -3.69 14.82
N THR A 20 5.65 -2.61 15.48
CA THR A 20 4.75 -1.54 15.93
C THR A 20 4.05 -0.84 14.77
N GLN A 21 4.77 -0.57 13.68
CA GLN A 21 4.21 0.03 12.48
C GLN A 21 3.25 -0.92 11.75
N LEU A 22 3.57 -2.21 11.66
CA LEU A 22 2.67 -3.21 11.08
C LEU A 22 1.36 -3.34 11.86
N LYS A 23 1.39 -3.29 13.20
CA LYS A 23 0.17 -3.24 14.03
C LYS A 23 -0.72 -2.03 13.69
N LYS A 24 -0.12 -0.86 13.47
CA LYS A 24 -0.86 0.34 13.03
C LYS A 24 -1.50 0.12 11.66
N ILE A 25 -0.75 -0.45 10.71
CA ILE A 25 -1.26 -0.76 9.36
C ILE A 25 -2.46 -1.71 9.43
N VAL A 26 -2.38 -2.80 10.20
CA VAL A 26 -3.49 -3.74 10.37
C VAL A 26 -4.73 -3.03 10.93
N LYS A 27 -4.56 -2.19 11.96
CA LYS A 27 -5.66 -1.42 12.56
C LYS A 27 -6.31 -0.46 11.55
N MET A 28 -5.51 0.27 10.77
CA MET A 28 -6.03 1.18 9.74
C MET A 28 -6.74 0.40 8.62
N ALA A 29 -6.17 -0.72 8.17
CA ALA A 29 -6.72 -1.54 7.10
C ALA A 29 -8.06 -2.22 7.47
N SER A 30 -8.31 -2.46 8.75
CA SER A 30 -9.59 -3.01 9.24
C SER A 30 -10.71 -1.98 9.37
N ASN A 31 -10.44 -0.69 9.14
CA ASN A 31 -11.48 0.33 9.15
C ASN A 31 -12.24 0.31 7.80
N GLU A 32 -13.48 -0.20 7.81
CA GLU A 32 -14.31 -0.28 6.60
C GLU A 32 -14.72 1.10 6.06
N ASP A 33 -14.83 2.12 6.93
CA ASP A 33 -15.19 3.49 6.51
C ASP A 33 -14.05 4.16 5.71
N GLU A 34 -12.81 3.73 5.91
CA GLU A 34 -11.62 4.22 5.20
C GLU A 34 -11.17 3.28 4.07
N ARG A 35 -11.97 2.25 3.77
CA ARG A 35 -11.59 1.23 2.78
C ARG A 35 -11.61 1.79 1.36
N LEU A 36 -10.44 1.78 0.72
CA LEU A 36 -10.28 2.16 -0.68
C LEU A 36 -10.52 0.96 -1.63
N PRO A 37 -10.83 1.22 -2.92
CA PRO A 37 -10.97 0.16 -3.92
C PRO A 37 -9.71 -0.70 -4.04
N PRO A 38 -9.84 -1.99 -4.42
CA PRO A 38 -8.72 -2.92 -4.54
C PRO A 38 -7.93 -2.71 -5.84
N ILE A 39 -7.29 -1.54 -6.00
CA ILE A 39 -6.57 -1.13 -7.23
C ILE A 39 -5.52 -2.16 -7.68
N GLY A 40 -4.93 -2.92 -6.74
CA GLY A 40 -3.98 -3.98 -7.05
C GLY A 40 -4.55 -5.08 -7.95
N LEU A 41 -5.87 -5.31 -7.93
CA LEU A 41 -6.53 -6.29 -8.79
C LEU A 41 -6.34 -5.97 -10.27
N LEU A 42 -6.29 -4.69 -10.65
CA LEU A 42 -6.07 -4.28 -12.04
C LEU A 42 -4.72 -4.76 -12.59
N THR A 43 -3.75 -5.03 -11.71
CA THR A 43 -2.41 -5.48 -12.11
C THR A 43 -2.32 -6.98 -12.40
N SER A 44 -3.38 -7.75 -12.08
CA SER A 44 -3.46 -9.17 -12.45
C SER A 44 -4.04 -9.40 -13.85
N ASP A 45 -4.61 -8.38 -14.48
CA ASP A 45 -5.08 -8.46 -15.86
C ASP A 45 -3.91 -8.54 -16.86
N GLY A 46 -4.26 -8.75 -18.13
CA GLY A 46 -3.32 -8.66 -19.23
C GLY A 46 -2.62 -7.29 -19.31
N ARG A 47 -1.47 -7.27 -19.95
CA ARG A 47 -0.61 -6.07 -19.98
C ARG A 47 -1.29 -4.87 -20.66
N SER A 48 -2.12 -5.12 -21.67
CA SER A 48 -2.84 -4.08 -22.42
C SER A 48 -4.00 -3.52 -21.61
N GLU A 49 -4.76 -4.39 -20.97
CA GLU A 49 -5.88 -4.07 -20.09
C GLU A 49 -5.41 -3.26 -18.88
N TRP A 50 -4.29 -3.68 -18.25
CA TRP A 50 -3.67 -2.89 -17.19
C TRP A 50 -3.18 -1.53 -17.70
N ALA A 51 -2.60 -1.45 -18.90
CA ALA A 51 -2.14 -0.18 -19.45
C ALA A 51 -3.29 0.81 -19.69
N GLU A 52 -4.45 0.32 -20.15
CA GLU A 52 -5.67 1.12 -20.30
C GLU A 52 -6.19 1.60 -18.93
N ALA A 53 -6.37 0.68 -17.98
CA ALA A 53 -6.83 1.01 -16.63
C ALA A 53 -5.89 2.01 -15.93
N ARG A 54 -4.56 1.82 -16.06
CA ARG A 54 -3.56 2.76 -15.56
C ARG A 54 -3.66 4.14 -16.22
N THR A 55 -3.96 4.20 -17.51
CA THR A 55 -4.16 5.47 -18.22
C THR A 55 -5.35 6.24 -17.66
N VAL A 56 -6.42 5.55 -17.26
CA VAL A 56 -7.57 6.18 -16.57
C VAL A 56 -7.17 6.71 -15.19
N LEU A 57 -6.34 5.99 -14.43
CA LEU A 57 -5.93 6.40 -13.08
C LEU A 57 -4.98 7.60 -13.02
N VAL A 58 -4.20 7.85 -14.08
CA VAL A 58 -3.16 8.91 -14.11
C VAL A 58 -3.65 10.19 -14.80
N LYS A 59 -4.77 10.11 -15.54
CA LYS A 59 -5.45 11.29 -16.11
C LYS A 59 -6.15 12.09 -15.01
#